data_AF-C7ME57-F1
#
_entry.id   AF-C7ME57-F1
#
_cell.length_a   1.000
_cell.length_b   1.000
_cell.length_c   1.000
_cell.angle_alpha   90.00
_cell.angle_beta   90.00
_cell.angle_gamma   90.00
#
_symmetry.space_group_name_H-M   'P 1'
#
loop_
_entity.id
_entity.type
_entity.pdbx_description
1 polymer ?
#
loop_
_entity_poly.entity_id
_entity_poly.type
_entity_poly.pdbx_seq_one_letter_code
_entity_poly.pdbx_strand_id
1 'polypeptide(L)'
;MRFERIFDDLEGQFAHHRQEEVRAVSEELTRAEQAQLTLADRLRGAKDQRVTLHLGPALRVAGTVQDVGAGWVSLAGEGGRLRAVTPLAAIALMEGLPSRARPMGDAVLSPLGLGSILREIARDRSVVRVETAAGGVIGRIAAVGADTLDVRTLPTGEPTPVPGSARITVSTAALLAVLLN
;
A
#
# COMPACT_ATOMS: atom_id res chain seq x y z
N MET A 1 -27.80 -55.01 -23.20
CA MET A 1 -26.55 -55.04 -22.39
C MET A 1 -25.37 -54.26 -23.00
N ARG A 2 -25.07 -54.32 -24.32
CA ARG A 2 -23.94 -53.57 -24.92
C ARG A 2 -24.26 -52.10 -25.16
N PHE A 3 -25.50 -51.80 -25.54
CA PHE A 3 -25.95 -50.43 -25.80
C PHE A 3 -26.08 -49.61 -24.52
N GLU A 4 -26.65 -50.18 -23.45
CA GLU A 4 -26.73 -49.49 -22.16
C GLU A 4 -25.34 -49.08 -21.66
N ARG A 5 -24.34 -49.97 -21.74
CA ARG A 5 -22.95 -49.64 -21.36
C ARG A 5 -22.31 -48.52 -22.18
N ILE A 6 -22.71 -48.35 -23.44
CA ILE A 6 -22.21 -47.27 -24.30
C ILE A 6 -22.91 -45.95 -23.93
N PHE A 7 -24.21 -46.01 -23.65
CA PHE A 7 -24.94 -44.83 -23.16
C PHE A 7 -24.44 -44.38 -21.79
N ASP A 8 -24.20 -45.30 -20.87
CA ASP A 8 -23.66 -45.00 -19.54
C ASP A 8 -22.26 -44.35 -19.62
N ASP A 9 -21.40 -44.82 -20.52
CA ASP A 9 -20.07 -44.24 -20.76
C ASP A 9 -20.16 -42.83 -21.38
N LEU A 10 -21.02 -42.63 -22.38
CA LEU A 10 -21.23 -41.31 -22.99
C LEU A 10 -21.87 -40.31 -22.01
N GLU A 11 -22.81 -40.75 -21.18
CA GLU A 11 -23.44 -39.93 -20.15
C GLU A 11 -22.41 -39.56 -19.06
N GLY A 12 -21.55 -40.50 -18.68
CA GLY A 12 -20.41 -40.24 -17.79
C GLY A 12 -19.41 -39.23 -18.36
N GLN A 13 -19.03 -39.38 -19.63
CA GLN A 13 -18.13 -38.45 -20.32
C GLN A 13 -18.75 -37.04 -20.45
N PHE A 14 -20.03 -36.95 -20.78
CA PHE A 14 -20.74 -35.66 -20.88
C PHE A 14 -20.88 -34.97 -19.52
N ALA A 15 -21.22 -35.72 -18.47
CA ALA A 15 -21.29 -35.18 -17.12
C ALA A 15 -19.92 -34.67 -16.63
N HIS A 16 -18.85 -35.41 -16.93
CA HIS A 16 -17.48 -34.99 -16.64
C HIS A 16 -17.13 -33.68 -17.36
N HIS A 17 -17.35 -33.62 -18.68
CA HIS A 17 -17.07 -32.42 -19.48
C HIS A 17 -17.84 -31.19 -18.97
N ARG A 18 -19.13 -31.35 -18.65
CA ARG A 18 -19.94 -30.27 -18.06
C ARG A 18 -19.38 -29.79 -16.72
N GLN A 19 -18.90 -30.71 -15.89
CA GLN A 19 -18.29 -30.34 -14.61
C GLN A 19 -16.98 -29.58 -14.81
N GLU A 20 -16.17 -29.95 -15.80
CA GLU A 20 -14.95 -29.24 -16.17
C GLU A 20 -15.24 -27.85 -16.71
N GLU A 21 -16.24 -27.69 -17.58
CA GLU A 21 -16.68 -26.39 -18.09
C GLU A 21 -17.10 -25.44 -16.96
N VAL A 22 -17.92 -25.93 -16.02
CA VAL A 22 -18.36 -25.13 -14.85
C VAL A 22 -17.17 -24.71 -13.99
N ARG A 23 -16.21 -25.62 -13.76
CA ARG A 23 -14.98 -25.29 -13.01
C ARG A 23 -14.15 -24.24 -13.74
N ALA A 24 -13.93 -24.41 -15.05
CA ALA A 24 -13.16 -23.46 -15.86
C ALA A 24 -13.77 -22.05 -15.85
N VAL A 25 -15.10 -21.95 -15.97
CA VAL A 25 -15.82 -20.67 -15.89
C VAL A 25 -15.68 -20.05 -14.49
N SER A 26 -15.79 -20.85 -13.42
CA SER A 26 -15.63 -20.37 -12.05
C SER A 26 -14.20 -19.87 -11.77
N GLU A 27 -13.19 -20.57 -12.28
CA GLU A 27 -11.79 -20.18 -12.16
C GLU A 27 -11.50 -18.88 -12.91
N GLU A 28 -12.05 -18.74 -14.12
CA GLU A 28 -11.90 -17.52 -14.91
C GLU A 28 -12.58 -16.32 -14.26
N LEU A 29 -13.79 -16.50 -13.74
CA LEU A 29 -14.48 -15.45 -12.98
C LEU A 29 -13.67 -15.03 -11.75
N THR A 30 -13.13 -16.00 -11.00
CA THR A 30 -12.28 -15.73 -9.83
C THR A 30 -11.02 -14.94 -10.22
N ARG A 31 -10.38 -15.29 -11.35
CA ARG A 31 -9.23 -14.54 -11.90
C ARG A 31 -9.62 -13.12 -12.31
N ALA A 32 -10.76 -12.95 -12.98
CA ALA A 32 -11.26 -11.65 -13.42
C ALA A 32 -11.62 -10.74 -12.25
N GLU A 33 -12.19 -11.28 -11.16
CA GLU A 33 -12.44 -10.53 -9.92
C GLU A 33 -11.14 -10.09 -9.24
N GLN A 34 -10.14 -10.98 -9.18
CA GLN A 34 -8.83 -10.64 -8.61
C GLN A 34 -8.10 -9.56 -9.41
N ALA A 35 -8.23 -9.57 -10.74
CA ALA A 35 -7.59 -8.58 -11.61
C ALA A 35 -8.11 -7.14 -11.39
N GLN A 36 -9.29 -6.98 -10.80
CA GLN A 36 -9.88 -5.66 -10.51
C GLN A 36 -9.42 -5.07 -9.18
N LEU A 37 -8.78 -5.86 -8.31
CA LEU A 37 -8.36 -5.39 -6.99
C LEU A 37 -7.17 -4.45 -7.10
N THR A 38 -7.34 -3.23 -6.58
CA THR A 38 -6.22 -2.30 -6.47
C THR A 38 -5.34 -2.61 -5.27
N LEU A 39 -4.11 -2.09 -5.28
CA LEU A 39 -3.23 -2.10 -4.11
C LEU A 39 -3.89 -1.49 -2.87
N ALA A 40 -4.64 -0.40 -3.06
CA ALA A 40 -5.38 0.25 -2.00
C ALA A 40 -6.46 -0.69 -1.40
N ASP A 41 -7.16 -1.46 -2.23
CA ASP A 41 -8.18 -2.42 -1.75
C ASP A 41 -7.55 -3.54 -0.92
N ARG A 42 -6.37 -4.03 -1.34
CA ARG A 42 -5.63 -5.02 -0.55
C ARG A 42 -5.21 -4.49 0.81
N LEU A 43 -4.71 -3.25 0.87
CA LEU A 43 -4.31 -2.60 2.13
C LEU A 43 -5.51 -2.27 3.01
N ARG A 44 -6.64 -1.84 2.43
CA ARG A 44 -7.90 -1.63 3.19
C ARG A 44 -8.40 -2.93 3.80
N GLY A 45 -8.32 -4.04 3.07
CA GLY A 45 -8.62 -5.37 3.60
C GLY A 45 -7.71 -5.79 4.76
N ALA A 46 -6.53 -5.18 4.86
CA ALA A 46 -5.57 -5.38 5.94
C ALA A 46 -5.68 -4.33 7.06
N LYS A 47 -6.75 -3.51 7.10
CA LYS A 47 -6.97 -2.56 8.20
C LYS A 47 -6.90 -3.27 9.55
N ASP A 48 -6.24 -2.62 10.51
CA ASP A 48 -5.98 -3.14 11.86
C ASP A 48 -5.09 -4.41 11.90
N GLN A 49 -4.52 -4.83 10.77
CA GLN A 49 -3.54 -5.91 10.69
C GLN A 49 -2.13 -5.37 10.53
N ARG A 50 -1.15 -6.14 11.04
CA ARG A 50 0.27 -5.82 10.91
C ARG A 50 0.78 -6.22 9.54
N VAL A 51 1.40 -5.28 8.85
CA VAL A 51 2.03 -5.47 7.54
C VAL A 51 3.47 -4.97 7.56
N THR A 52 4.28 -5.47 6.64
CA THR A 52 5.62 -4.94 6.35
C THR A 52 5.65 -4.45 4.92
N LEU A 53 5.96 -3.17 4.71
CA LEU A 53 6.14 -2.54 3.40
C LEU A 53 7.62 -2.43 3.09
N HIS A 54 8.02 -2.85 1.90
CA HIS A 54 9.36 -2.64 1.37
C HIS A 54 9.32 -1.49 0.38
N LEU A 55 10.05 -0.41 0.68
CA LEU A 55 9.98 0.85 -0.07
C LEU A 55 11.20 1.10 -0.96
N GLY A 56 12.08 0.09 -1.03
CA GLY A 56 13.36 0.16 -1.70
C GLY A 56 14.27 -0.96 -1.19
N PRO A 57 15.52 -1.03 -1.66
CA PRO A 57 16.42 -2.14 -1.35
C PRO A 57 16.79 -2.23 0.14
N ALA A 58 16.78 -1.11 0.87
CA ALA A 58 17.20 -1.04 2.27
C ALA A 58 16.12 -0.53 3.24
N LEU A 59 14.99 -0.01 2.73
CA LEU A 59 13.96 0.61 3.57
C LEU A 59 12.76 -0.31 3.74
N ARG A 60 12.50 -0.69 5.00
CA ARG A 60 11.35 -1.47 5.41
C ARG A 60 10.60 -0.73 6.49
N VAL A 61 9.28 -0.67 6.36
CA VAL A 61 8.38 -0.06 7.35
C VAL A 61 7.36 -1.11 7.77
N ALA A 62 7.40 -1.50 9.04
CA ALA A 62 6.45 -2.45 9.62
C ALA A 62 5.52 -1.75 10.60
N GLY A 63 4.25 -2.12 10.58
CA GLY A 63 3.24 -1.55 11.46
C GLY A 63 1.84 -2.04 11.16
N THR A 64 0.89 -1.63 11.99
CA THR A 64 -0.53 -1.90 11.81
C THR A 64 -1.14 -0.90 10.85
N VAL A 65 -1.86 -1.37 9.83
CA VAL A 65 -2.55 -0.48 8.88
C VAL A 65 -3.63 0.32 9.61
N GLN A 66 -3.46 1.65 9.66
CA GLN A 66 -4.39 2.56 10.32
C GLN A 66 -5.39 3.15 9.32
N ASP A 67 -4.87 3.70 8.23
CA ASP A 67 -5.70 4.36 7.22
C ASP A 67 -5.08 4.22 5.82
N VAL A 68 -5.94 4.21 4.80
CA VAL A 68 -5.57 4.08 3.38
C VAL A 68 -6.35 5.11 2.59
N GLY A 69 -5.67 6.20 2.23
CA GLY A 69 -6.25 7.28 1.44
C GLY A 69 -6.03 7.14 -0.07
N ALA A 70 -6.31 8.23 -0.80
CA ALA A 70 -6.08 8.28 -2.23
C ALA A 70 -4.56 8.36 -2.52
N GLY A 71 -3.95 7.20 -2.78
CA GLY A 71 -2.54 7.08 -3.15
C GLY A 71 -1.56 7.01 -1.97
N TRP A 72 -2.03 6.80 -0.74
CA TRP A 72 -1.17 6.63 0.43
C TRP A 72 -1.73 5.65 1.46
N VAL A 73 -0.86 5.15 2.32
CA VAL A 73 -1.20 4.33 3.50
C VAL A 73 -0.49 4.87 4.73
N SER A 74 -1.16 4.82 5.89
CA SER A 74 -0.50 5.06 7.18
C SER A 74 -0.45 3.80 8.02
N LEU A 75 0.72 3.59 8.63
CA LEU A 75 0.98 2.51 9.55
C LEU A 75 1.26 3.06 10.95
N ALA A 76 0.71 2.41 11.96
CA ALA A 76 1.13 2.60 13.35
C ALA A 76 2.21 1.58 13.69
N GLY A 77 3.38 2.05 14.11
CA GLY A 77 4.44 1.23 14.66
C GLY A 77 4.06 0.63 16.02
N GLU A 78 4.98 -0.14 16.57
CA GLU A 78 4.77 -0.85 17.83
C GLU A 78 4.52 0.12 19.00
N GLY A 79 3.46 -0.13 19.77
CA GLY A 79 3.02 0.76 20.84
C GLY A 79 2.25 2.02 20.37
N GLY A 80 1.94 2.15 19.08
CA GLY A 80 1.05 3.20 18.55
C GLY A 80 1.63 4.62 18.52
N ARG A 81 2.86 4.82 19.00
CA ARG A 81 3.53 6.14 19.04
C ARG A 81 4.12 6.50 17.67
N LEU A 82 4.88 5.58 17.09
CA LEU A 82 5.44 5.78 15.77
C LEU A 82 4.32 5.70 14.72
N ARG A 83 4.22 6.71 13.87
CA ARG A 83 3.35 6.68 12.69
C ARG A 83 4.20 6.86 11.44
N ALA A 84 3.92 6.05 10.43
CA ALA A 84 4.53 6.14 9.11
C ALA A 84 3.47 6.45 8.08
N VAL A 85 3.72 7.40 7.18
CA VAL A 85 2.89 7.68 6.00
C VAL A 85 3.71 7.37 4.76
N THR A 86 3.17 6.51 3.89
CA THR A 86 3.88 5.97 2.72
C THR A 86 3.01 6.17 1.47
N PRO A 87 3.51 6.76 0.38
CA PRO A 87 2.82 6.76 -0.91
C PRO A 87 2.70 5.33 -1.45
N LEU A 88 1.52 4.97 -1.98
CA LEU A 88 1.32 3.62 -2.53
C LEU A 88 2.28 3.31 -3.69
N ALA A 89 2.63 4.33 -4.48
CA ALA A 89 3.57 4.20 -5.59
C ALA A 89 5.01 3.88 -5.15
N ALA A 90 5.36 4.12 -3.89
CA ALA A 90 6.68 3.80 -3.34
C ALA A 90 6.79 2.35 -2.83
N ILE A 91 5.67 1.62 -2.73
CA ILE A 91 5.66 0.26 -2.18
C ILE A 91 6.08 -0.73 -3.27
N ALA A 92 7.22 -1.38 -3.08
CA ALA A 92 7.74 -2.41 -3.98
C ALA A 92 7.23 -3.81 -3.61
N LEU A 93 7.18 -4.14 -2.31
CA LEU A 93 6.74 -5.44 -1.81
C LEU A 93 5.94 -5.26 -0.50
N MET A 94 5.07 -6.23 -0.20
CA MET A 94 4.30 -6.27 1.04
C MET A 94 4.24 -7.67 1.62
N GLU A 95 4.33 -7.75 2.95
CA GLU A 95 4.12 -8.97 3.72
C GLU A 95 3.00 -8.77 4.74
N GLY A 96 2.35 -9.87 5.14
CA GLY A 96 1.28 -9.85 6.16
C GLY A 96 -0.10 -9.45 5.64
N LEU A 97 -0.29 -9.33 4.33
CA LEU A 97 -1.62 -9.10 3.75
C LEU A 97 -2.51 -10.35 3.92
N PRO A 98 -3.82 -10.18 4.13
CA PRO A 98 -4.76 -11.28 4.14
C PRO A 98 -4.80 -11.96 2.77
N SER A 99 -5.03 -13.28 2.77
CA SER A 99 -5.12 -14.10 1.55
C SER A 99 -6.30 -13.70 0.65
N ARG A 100 -7.36 -13.12 1.23
CA ARG A 100 -8.50 -12.59 0.50
C ARG A 100 -8.60 -11.08 0.74
N ALA A 101 -8.40 -10.30 -0.30
CA ALA A 101 -8.84 -8.93 -0.33
C ALA A 101 -10.26 -8.91 -0.91
N ARG A 102 -11.21 -8.30 -0.21
CA ARG A 102 -12.55 -8.11 -0.74
C ARG A 102 -12.57 -6.77 -1.46
N PRO A 103 -13.03 -6.69 -2.73
CA PRO A 103 -13.32 -5.40 -3.34
C PRO A 103 -14.31 -4.70 -2.40
N MET A 104 -13.92 -3.56 -1.85
CA MET A 104 -14.82 -2.81 -1.00
C MET A 104 -15.70 -2.00 -1.94
N GLY A 105 -16.76 -2.64 -2.44
CA GLY A 105 -17.73 -2.03 -3.35
C GLY A 105 -18.21 -0.69 -2.78
N ASP A 106 -18.18 0.35 -3.62
CA ASP A 106 -18.58 1.73 -3.32
C ASP A 106 -18.05 2.32 -2.00
N ALA A 107 -16.98 1.77 -1.43
CA ALA A 107 -16.28 2.41 -0.34
C ALA A 107 -15.64 3.67 -0.90
N VAL A 108 -16.36 4.79 -0.71
CA VAL A 108 -15.93 6.15 -0.95
C VAL A 108 -14.44 6.21 -0.63
N LEU A 109 -13.61 6.28 -1.69
CA LEU A 109 -12.19 6.52 -1.55
C LEU A 109 -12.08 7.66 -0.54
N SER A 110 -11.31 7.47 0.55
CA SER A 110 -11.05 8.60 1.44
C SER A 110 -10.56 9.75 0.54
N PRO A 111 -11.31 10.85 0.43
CA PRO A 111 -11.09 11.86 -0.62
C PRO A 111 -9.76 12.60 -0.41
N LEU A 112 -9.11 12.32 0.72
CA LEU A 112 -7.86 12.93 1.13
C LEU A 112 -6.71 12.24 0.40
N GLY A 113 -6.20 12.93 -0.62
CA GLY A 113 -4.94 12.56 -1.27
C GLY A 113 -3.73 12.78 -0.37
N LEU A 114 -2.56 12.29 -0.81
CA LEU A 114 -1.29 12.39 -0.08
C LEU A 114 -0.97 13.82 0.39
N GLY A 115 -1.23 14.83 -0.44
CA GLY A 115 -0.99 16.22 -0.06
C GLY A 115 -1.81 16.68 1.15
N SER A 116 -3.02 16.12 1.36
CA SER A 116 -3.86 16.48 2.51
C SER A 116 -3.24 15.99 3.82
N ILE A 117 -2.82 14.72 3.87
CA ILE A 117 -2.21 14.16 5.08
C ILE A 117 -0.84 14.81 5.36
N LEU A 118 -0.06 15.13 4.33
CA LEU A 118 1.21 15.86 4.51
C LEU A 118 0.98 17.28 5.05
N ARG A 119 -0.09 17.96 4.63
CA ARG A 119 -0.47 19.28 5.16
C ARG A 119 -0.90 19.23 6.62
N GLU A 120 -1.59 18.16 7.02
CA GLU A 120 -1.92 17.91 8.42
C GLU A 120 -0.65 17.77 9.27
N ILE A 121 0.29 16.90 8.84
CA ILE A 121 1.59 16.73 9.52
C ILE A 121 2.37 18.06 9.58
N ALA A 122 2.35 18.85 8.51
CA ALA A 122 2.99 20.16 8.48
C ALA A 122 2.37 21.15 9.48
N ARG A 123 1.05 21.12 9.64
CA ARG A 123 0.31 21.98 10.57
C ARG A 123 0.65 21.68 12.03
N ASP A 124 0.87 20.41 12.35
CA ASP A 124 1.25 19.96 13.70
C ASP A 124 2.70 20.31 14.05
N ARG A 125 3.51 20.74 13.06
CA ARG A 125 4.94 21.08 13.20
C ARG A 125 5.77 19.96 13.84
N SER A 126 5.33 18.73 13.66
CA SER A 126 5.99 17.53 14.14
C SER A 126 7.39 17.41 13.53
N VAL A 127 8.33 16.90 14.33
CA VAL A 127 9.63 16.47 13.79
C VAL A 127 9.40 15.17 13.05
N VAL A 128 9.83 15.11 11.80
CA VAL A 128 9.65 13.98 10.91
C VAL A 128 10.98 13.52 10.33
N ARG A 129 11.08 12.23 10.04
CA ARG A 129 12.10 11.66 9.16
C ARG A 129 11.47 11.45 7.78
N VAL A 130 11.95 12.17 6.79
CA VAL A 130 11.53 12.04 5.39
C VAL A 130 12.53 11.13 4.71
N GLU A 131 12.07 9.96 4.29
CA GLU A 131 12.85 9.00 3.53
C GLU A 131 12.57 9.18 2.04
N THR A 132 13.64 9.26 1.25
CA THR A 132 13.57 9.42 -0.20
C THR A 132 14.52 8.47 -0.90
N ALA A 133 14.39 8.32 -2.23
CA ALA A 133 15.35 7.58 -3.04
C ALA A 133 16.79 8.15 -2.96
N ALA A 134 16.95 9.43 -2.62
CA ALA A 134 18.24 10.10 -2.45
C ALA A 134 18.80 10.00 -1.01
N GLY A 135 18.07 9.37 -0.09
CA GLY A 135 18.42 9.24 1.32
C GLY A 135 17.40 9.90 2.26
N GLY A 136 17.64 9.73 3.55
CA GLY A 136 16.78 10.23 4.62
C GLY A 136 17.22 11.60 5.15
N VAL A 137 16.25 12.42 5.54
CA VAL A 137 16.48 13.68 6.25
C VAL A 137 15.55 13.82 7.45
N ILE A 138 16.05 14.38 8.55
CA ILE A 138 15.24 14.70 9.71
C ILE A 138 14.95 16.20 9.71
N GLY A 139 13.70 16.58 9.95
CA GLY A 139 13.31 17.98 9.85
C GLY A 139 11.86 18.24 10.22
N ARG A 140 11.37 19.41 9.81
CA ARG A 140 9.95 19.76 9.87
C ARG A 140 9.46 20.15 8.49
N ILE A 141 8.25 19.73 8.15
CA ILE A 141 7.62 20.14 6.90
C ILE A 141 7.26 21.63 7.02
N ALA A 142 7.81 22.45 6.13
CA ALA A 142 7.58 23.89 6.08
C ALA A 142 6.45 24.27 5.11
N ALA A 143 6.31 23.54 4.00
CA ALA A 143 5.23 23.71 3.04
C ALA A 143 4.98 22.43 2.24
N VAL A 144 3.76 22.28 1.73
CA VAL A 144 3.36 21.16 0.86
C VAL A 144 2.76 21.75 -0.41
N GLY A 145 3.44 21.55 -1.53
CA GLY A 145 2.98 21.91 -2.87
C GLY A 145 2.05 20.86 -3.47
N ALA A 146 1.84 20.95 -4.78
CA ALA A 146 1.06 19.95 -5.52
C ALA A 146 1.84 18.62 -5.69
N ASP A 147 3.13 18.74 -5.96
CA ASP A 147 4.07 17.66 -6.28
C ASP A 147 5.40 17.79 -5.52
N THR A 148 5.46 18.72 -4.57
CA THR A 148 6.65 19.07 -3.81
C THR A 148 6.38 19.18 -2.31
N LEU A 149 7.42 18.96 -1.52
CA LEU A 149 7.42 19.02 -0.07
C LEU A 149 8.65 19.81 0.38
N ASP A 150 8.44 20.97 0.99
CA ASP A 150 9.55 21.73 1.57
C ASP A 150 9.82 21.28 3.00
N VAL A 151 11.07 20.95 3.28
CA VAL A 151 11.51 20.48 4.60
C VAL A 151 12.60 21.42 5.11
N ARG A 152 12.43 21.90 6.35
CA ARG A 152 13.52 22.52 7.11
C ARG A 152 14.25 21.42 7.86
N THR A 153 15.46 21.11 7.43
CA THR A 153 16.29 20.07 8.04
C THR A 153 16.78 20.50 9.42
N LEU A 154 16.95 19.52 10.29
CA LEU A 154 17.52 19.70 11.63
C LEU A 154 18.90 19.05 11.68
N PRO A 155 19.88 19.66 12.35
CA PRO A 155 21.20 19.08 12.51
C PRO A 155 21.11 17.95 13.53
N THR A 156 21.23 16.71 13.06
CA THR A 156 21.21 15.50 13.91
C THR A 156 22.59 14.89 14.12
N GLY A 157 23.59 15.32 13.35
CA GLY A 157 24.92 14.70 13.33
C GLY A 157 24.99 13.40 12.52
N GLU A 158 23.85 12.89 12.03
CA GLU A 158 23.80 11.75 11.11
C GLU A 158 24.26 12.19 9.70
N PRO A 159 24.88 11.29 8.90
CA PRO A 159 25.17 11.57 7.50
C PRO A 159 23.86 11.77 6.73
N THR A 160 23.63 13.01 6.27
CA THR A 160 22.48 13.35 5.44
C THR A 160 22.95 13.80 4.05
N PRO A 161 22.16 13.58 2.99
CA PRO A 161 22.50 14.05 1.64
C PRO A 161 22.55 15.59 1.53
N VAL A 162 22.09 16.30 2.56
CA VAL A 162 21.94 17.75 2.60
C VAL A 162 22.71 18.30 3.80
N PRO A 163 23.44 19.43 3.66
CA PRO A 163 24.15 20.05 4.77
C PRO A 163 23.21 20.69 5.81
N GLY A 164 23.49 20.45 7.10
CA GLY A 164 23.04 21.24 8.25
C GLY A 164 21.57 21.66 8.27
N SER A 165 21.30 22.83 8.88
CA SER A 165 19.98 23.48 8.88
C SER A 165 19.75 24.21 7.55
N ALA A 166 19.13 23.53 6.60
CA ALA A 166 18.78 24.05 5.29
C ALA A 166 17.26 23.91 5.04
N ARG A 167 16.74 24.70 4.10
CA ARG A 167 15.43 24.44 3.51
C ARG A 167 15.67 23.70 2.20
N ILE A 168 15.09 22.53 2.09
CA ILE A 168 15.15 21.72 0.86
C ILE A 168 13.76 21.43 0.35
N THR A 169 13.68 21.10 -0.93
CA THR A 169 12.46 20.68 -1.60
C THR A 169 12.61 19.22 -2.01
N VAL A 170 11.64 18.40 -1.63
CA VAL A 170 11.52 16.99 -1.95
C VAL A 170 10.39 16.82 -2.97
N SER A 171 10.64 16.15 -4.09
CA SER A 171 9.56 15.75 -4.99
C SER A 171 8.72 14.64 -4.35
N THR A 172 7.40 14.74 -4.41
CA THR A 172 6.50 13.68 -3.90
C THR A 172 6.69 12.36 -4.63
N ALA A 173 7.17 12.38 -5.88
CA ALA A 173 7.50 11.17 -6.64
C ALA A 173 8.74 10.43 -6.08
N ALA A 174 9.64 11.14 -5.41
CA ALA A 174 10.83 10.56 -4.77
C ALA A 174 10.59 10.20 -3.29
N LEU A 175 9.42 10.53 -2.75
CA LEU A 175 9.07 10.28 -1.36
C LEU A 175 8.80 8.79 -1.15
N LEU A 176 9.56 8.17 -0.25
CA LEU A 176 9.35 6.78 0.15
C LEU A 176 8.46 6.71 1.39
N ALA A 177 8.82 7.44 2.44
CA ALA A 177 8.02 7.49 3.67
C ALA A 177 8.25 8.79 4.45
N VAL A 178 7.25 9.15 5.25
CA VAL A 178 7.36 10.15 6.32
C VAL A 178 7.12 9.43 7.64
N LEU A 179 8.13 9.38 8.50
CA LEU A 179 8.07 8.79 9.82
C LEU A 179 7.97 9.89 10.88
N LEU A 180 7.06 9.74 11.83
CA LEU A 180 6.83 10.66 12.93
C LEU A 180 6.63 9.87 14.24
N ASN A 181 7.08 10.44 15.35
CA ASN A 181 6.97 9.88 16.70
C ASN A 181 5.77 10.43 17.48
#